data_AF-A0A1L9UF71-F1
#
_entry.id   AF-A0A1L9UF71-F1
#
_cell.length_a   1.000
_cell.length_b   1.000
_cell.length_c   1.000
_cell.angle_alpha   90.00
_cell.angle_beta   90.00
_cell.angle_gamma   90.00
#
_symmetry.space_group_name_H-M   'P 1'
#
loop_
_entity.id
_entity.type
_entity.pdbx_description
1 polymer ?
#
loop_
_entity_poly.entity_id
_entity_poly.type
_entity_poly.pdbx_seq_one_letter_code
_entity_poly.pdbx_strand_id
1 'polypeptide(L)'
;MEPSTEKKYGLITIAKSLANTPWCEQYERMISGMLYVHNINKSSCPKYDPLAPELMQSRFRARKLMSKYNAPIPDDISFEDLTAQREELLKQLLGETGKGAFIEPPFMVDYGCNIKVGDGF
;
A
#
# COMPACT_ATOMS: atom_id res chain seq x y z
N MET A 1 17.68 -14.06 5.08
CA MET A 1 17.68 -13.68 3.65
C MET A 1 18.34 -12.32 3.58
N GLU A 2 19.39 -12.18 2.78
CA GLU A 2 20.10 -10.90 2.66
C GLU A 2 19.23 -9.86 1.91
N PRO A 3 19.23 -8.58 2.32
CA PRO A 3 18.58 -7.50 1.58
C PRO A 3 19.11 -7.39 0.15
N SER A 4 18.25 -7.01 -0.80
CA SER A 4 18.66 -6.76 -2.18
C SER A 4 19.59 -5.53 -2.24
N THR A 5 20.61 -5.57 -3.08
CA THR A 5 21.45 -4.39 -3.37
C THR A 5 21.06 -3.67 -4.66
N GLU A 6 20.11 -4.21 -5.40
CA GLU A 6 19.72 -3.73 -6.72
C GLU A 6 18.19 -3.60 -6.85
N LYS A 7 17.77 -2.68 -7.72
CA LYS A 7 16.38 -2.47 -8.06
C LYS A 7 15.85 -3.67 -8.83
N LYS A 8 14.67 -4.16 -8.44
CA LYS A 8 13.98 -5.24 -9.12
C LYS A 8 12.99 -4.66 -10.12
N TYR A 9 13.45 -4.42 -11.34
CA TYR A 9 12.65 -3.77 -12.38
C TYR A 9 11.32 -4.49 -12.67
N GLY A 10 11.25 -5.82 -12.55
CA GLY A 10 9.99 -6.56 -12.65
C GLY A 10 8.95 -6.13 -11.62
N LEU A 11 9.36 -5.94 -10.36
CA LEU A 11 8.47 -5.48 -9.28
C LEU A 11 8.08 -4.01 -9.46
N ILE A 12 9.01 -3.18 -9.95
CA ILE A 12 8.74 -1.78 -10.28
C ILE A 12 7.68 -1.68 -11.40
N THR A 13 7.78 -2.52 -12.43
CA THR A 13 6.79 -2.57 -13.52
C THR A 13 5.42 -2.98 -13.00
N ILE A 14 5.33 -3.97 -12.10
CA ILE A 14 4.06 -4.36 -11.47
C ILE A 14 3.52 -3.20 -10.63
N ALA A 15 4.35 -2.57 -9.79
CA ALA A 15 3.88 -1.46 -8.98
C ALA A 15 3.38 -0.28 -9.83
N LYS A 16 3.96 -0.05 -11.03
CA LYS A 16 3.49 0.97 -12.00
C LYS A 16 2.08 0.76 -12.52
N SER A 17 1.55 -0.47 -12.48
CA SER A 17 0.15 -0.71 -12.83
C SER A 17 -0.81 -0.53 -11.65
N LEU A 18 -0.29 -0.37 -10.42
CA LEU A 18 -1.10 -0.22 -9.22
C LEU A 18 -1.47 1.25 -8.98
N ALA A 19 -2.68 1.45 -8.45
CA ALA A 19 -3.16 2.77 -8.10
C ALA A 19 -2.47 3.32 -6.84
N ASN A 20 -2.29 4.64 -6.81
CA ASN A 20 -1.91 5.41 -5.62
C ASN A 20 -0.55 5.06 -4.98
N THR A 21 0.36 4.50 -5.76
CA THR A 21 1.73 4.21 -5.33
C THR A 21 2.55 5.50 -5.14
N PRO A 22 3.28 5.67 -4.02
CA PRO A 22 4.09 6.85 -3.77
C PRO A 22 5.41 6.81 -4.54
N TRP A 23 5.36 7.12 -5.84
CA TRP A 23 6.52 7.07 -6.71
C TRP A 23 7.63 7.99 -6.24
N CYS A 24 8.67 7.39 -5.66
CA CYS A 24 9.93 8.03 -5.37
C CYS A 24 11.03 6.95 -5.37
N GLU A 25 12.27 7.39 -5.34
CA GLU A 25 13.41 6.48 -5.31
C GLU A 25 13.36 5.51 -4.10
N GLN A 26 12.85 5.99 -2.96
CA GLN A 26 12.76 5.22 -1.73
C GLN A 26 11.67 4.15 -1.81
N TYR A 27 10.57 4.43 -2.53
CA TYR A 27 9.55 3.43 -2.82
C TYR A 27 10.06 2.32 -3.73
N GLU A 28 10.80 2.66 -4.79
CA GLU A 28 11.44 1.66 -5.67
C GLU A 28 12.39 0.75 -4.90
N ARG A 29 13.19 1.32 -3.99
CA ARG A 29 14.08 0.58 -3.08
C ARG A 29 13.28 -0.34 -2.16
N MET A 30 12.20 0.18 -1.55
CA MET A 30 11.32 -0.58 -0.66
C MET A 30 10.75 -1.82 -1.34
N ILE A 31 10.10 -1.67 -2.49
CA ILE A 31 9.48 -2.79 -3.22
C ILE A 31 10.52 -3.73 -3.82
N SER A 32 11.75 -3.26 -4.05
CA SER A 32 12.87 -4.10 -4.48
C SER A 32 13.53 -4.88 -3.34
N GLY A 33 13.15 -4.63 -2.08
CA GLY A 33 13.76 -5.23 -0.89
C GLY A 33 15.14 -4.67 -0.55
N MET A 34 15.45 -3.45 -0.98
CA MET A 34 16.73 -2.76 -0.75
C MET A 34 16.75 -2.04 0.61
N LEU A 35 16.53 -2.75 1.71
CA LEU A 35 16.18 -2.16 3.03
C LEU A 35 17.36 -1.65 3.87
N TYR A 36 18.59 -2.14 3.67
CA TYR A 36 19.72 -1.78 4.55
C TYR A 36 21.04 -1.55 3.82
N VAL A 37 21.80 -0.62 4.39
CA VAL A 37 23.25 -0.44 4.23
C VAL A 37 23.91 -1.26 5.34
N HIS A 38 24.24 -2.52 5.10
CA HIS A 38 25.04 -3.30 6.05
C HIS A 38 26.15 -4.08 5.36
N ASN A 39 26.75 -3.47 4.35
CA ASN A 39 28.09 -3.86 3.96
C ASN A 39 29.03 -2.71 4.27
N ILE A 40 29.66 -2.79 5.44
CA ILE A 40 30.70 -1.88 5.92
C ILE A 40 31.83 -1.74 4.88
N ASN A 41 31.97 -2.71 3.97
CA ASN A 41 32.95 -2.75 2.89
C ASN A 41 32.42 -2.21 1.54
N LYS A 42 31.17 -1.76 1.46
CA LYS A 42 30.53 -1.25 0.24
C LYS A 42 29.85 0.10 0.50
N SER A 43 30.68 1.10 0.75
CA SER A 43 30.30 2.50 1.04
C SER A 43 29.52 3.23 -0.07
N SER A 44 29.39 2.63 -1.26
CA SER A 44 28.71 3.21 -2.42
C SER A 44 27.24 2.80 -2.59
N CYS A 45 26.69 1.93 -1.74
CA CYS A 45 25.33 1.43 -1.93
C CYS A 45 24.28 2.46 -1.44
N PRO A 46 23.31 2.86 -2.28
CA PRO A 46 22.33 3.88 -1.90
C PRO A 46 21.38 3.40 -0.79
N LYS A 47 21.16 4.24 0.24
CA LYS A 47 20.42 3.88 1.46
C LYS A 47 18.91 4.03 1.32
N TYR A 48 18.14 2.99 1.67
CA TYR A 48 16.69 3.14 1.86
C TYR A 48 16.38 4.03 3.08
N ASP A 49 15.49 5.00 2.88
CA ASP A 49 14.96 5.87 3.92
C ASP A 49 13.45 5.61 4.12
N PRO A 50 13.05 4.94 5.22
CA PRO A 50 11.64 4.67 5.51
C PRO A 50 10.88 5.93 5.94
N LEU A 51 11.56 7.04 6.25
CA LEU A 51 10.97 8.32 6.66
C LEU A 51 10.86 9.32 5.51
N ALA A 52 11.20 8.90 4.29
CA ALA A 52 11.05 9.72 3.09
C ALA A 52 9.64 10.33 3.03
N PRO A 53 9.51 11.64 2.72
CA PRO A 53 8.24 12.35 2.80
C PRO A 53 7.09 11.69 2.02
N GLU A 54 7.37 11.16 0.82
CA GLU A 54 6.38 10.49 -0.02
C GLU A 54 5.86 9.20 0.62
N LEU A 55 6.75 8.43 1.26
CA LEU A 55 6.36 7.21 1.98
C LEU A 55 5.51 7.55 3.21
N MET A 56 5.92 8.57 3.96
CA MET A 56 5.18 9.03 5.14
C MET A 56 3.79 9.55 4.78
N GLN A 57 3.69 10.37 3.72
CA GLN A 57 2.41 10.86 3.20
C GLN A 57 1.51 9.71 2.73
N SER A 58 2.08 8.70 2.06
CA SER A 58 1.33 7.53 1.62
C SER A 58 0.77 6.73 2.80
N ARG A 59 1.58 6.49 3.85
CA ARG A 59 1.09 5.79 5.05
C ARG A 59 0.02 6.62 5.77
N PHE A 60 0.16 7.94 5.80
CA PHE A 60 -0.85 8.82 6.37
C PHE A 60 -2.17 8.78 5.58
N ARG A 61 -2.12 8.77 4.25
CA ARG A 61 -3.28 8.56 3.38
C ARG A 61 -3.96 7.22 3.67
N ALA A 62 -3.20 6.13 3.75
CA ALA A 62 -3.73 4.82 4.08
C ALA A 62 -4.45 4.83 5.44
N ARG A 63 -3.85 5.42 6.48
CA ARG A 63 -4.47 5.58 7.81
C ARG A 63 -5.80 6.32 7.78
N LYS A 64 -5.91 7.41 6.99
CA LYS A 64 -7.18 8.13 6.82
C LYS A 64 -8.27 7.25 6.21
N LEU A 65 -7.93 6.48 5.18
CA LEU A 65 -8.90 5.60 4.52
C LEU A 65 -9.30 4.43 5.41
N MET A 66 -8.35 3.80 6.11
CA MET A 66 -8.65 2.76 7.10
C MET A 66 -9.53 3.27 8.23
N SER A 67 -9.30 4.49 8.71
CA SER A 67 -10.15 5.09 9.75
C SER A 67 -11.60 5.26 9.29
N LYS A 68 -11.83 5.56 8.00
CA LYS A 68 -13.18 5.63 7.43
C LYS A 68 -13.78 4.24 7.25
N TYR A 69 -12.99 3.31 6.74
CA TYR A 69 -13.42 1.93 6.48
C TYR A 69 -13.83 1.20 7.77
N ASN A 70 -13.06 1.42 8.85
CA ASN A 70 -13.29 0.82 10.17
C ASN A 70 -14.25 1.62 11.05
N ALA A 71 -14.88 2.67 10.52
CA ALA A 71 -15.82 3.47 11.29
C ALA A 71 -17.02 2.62 11.76
N PRO A 72 -17.62 2.93 12.93
CA PRO A 72 -18.87 2.33 13.34
C PRO A 72 -19.95 2.48 12.27
N ILE A 73 -20.83 1.48 12.18
CA ILE A 73 -21.94 1.49 11.22
C ILE A 73 -23.00 2.50 11.71
N PRO A 74 -23.39 3.50 10.91
CA PRO A 74 -24.52 4.39 11.25
C PRO A 74 -25.84 3.63 11.38
N ASP A 75 -26.73 4.04 12.29
CA ASP A 75 -28.02 3.37 12.51
C ASP A 75 -28.99 3.51 11.32
N ASP A 76 -28.81 4.53 10.48
CA ASP A 76 -29.70 4.90 9.36
C ASP A 76 -29.20 4.46 7.99
N ILE A 77 -28.06 3.76 7.90
CA ILE A 77 -27.52 3.28 6.62
C ILE A 77 -28.13 1.93 6.22
N SER A 78 -28.44 1.76 4.93
CA SER A 78 -28.81 0.44 4.39
C SER A 78 -27.58 -0.48 4.28
N PHE A 79 -27.81 -1.79 4.20
CA PHE A 79 -26.72 -2.74 3.99
C PHE A 79 -26.03 -2.53 2.64
N GLU A 80 -26.81 -2.22 1.61
CA GLU A 80 -26.35 -1.96 0.24
C GLU A 80 -25.49 -0.70 0.17
N ASP A 81 -25.91 0.40 0.80
CA ASP A 81 -25.15 1.66 0.82
C ASP A 81 -23.84 1.52 1.61
N LEU A 82 -23.87 0.81 2.74
CA LEU A 82 -22.67 0.51 3.51
C LEU A 82 -21.67 -0.31 2.69
N THR A 83 -22.16 -1.32 1.97
CA THR A 83 -21.33 -2.19 1.13
C THR A 83 -20.69 -1.40 -0.01
N ALA A 84 -21.49 -0.60 -0.72
CA ALA A 84 -21.00 0.26 -1.79
C ALA A 84 -19.98 1.30 -1.28
N GLN A 85 -20.21 1.91 -0.12
CA GLN A 85 -19.27 2.83 0.51
C GLN A 85 -17.94 2.14 0.85
N ARG A 86 -17.99 0.92 1.40
CA ARG A 86 -16.80 0.13 1.74
C ARG A 86 -16.02 -0.30 0.50
N GLU A 87 -16.69 -0.76 -0.54
CA GLU A 87 -16.06 -1.12 -1.81
C GLU A 87 -15.32 0.07 -2.42
N GLU A 88 -15.91 1.25 -2.43
CA GLU A 88 -15.26 2.48 -2.93
C GLU A 88 -14.05 2.88 -2.07
N LEU A 89 -14.13 2.72 -0.74
CA LEU A 89 -12.99 2.95 0.15
C LEU A 89 -11.84 1.96 -0.11
N LEU A 90 -12.13 0.68 -0.37
CA LEU A 90 -11.12 -0.31 -0.74
C LEU A 90 -10.48 0.02 -2.08
N LYS A 91 -11.28 0.45 -3.07
CA LYS A 91 -10.77 0.88 -4.38
C LYS A 91 -9.83 2.07 -4.29
N GLN A 92 -10.08 2.99 -3.37
CA GLN A 92 -9.16 4.11 -3.08
C GLN A 92 -7.93 3.65 -2.29
N LEU A 93 -8.06 2.69 -1.38
CA LEU A 93 -6.99 2.28 -0.48
C LEU A 93 -5.99 1.31 -1.15
N LEU A 94 -6.49 0.31 -1.85
CA LEU A 94 -5.69 -0.77 -2.44
C LEU A 94 -5.11 -0.38 -3.80
N GLY A 95 -4.11 -1.14 -4.25
CA GLY A 95 -3.46 -0.92 -5.54
C GLY A 95 -4.32 -1.39 -6.71
N GLU A 96 -5.08 -2.46 -6.51
CA GLU A 96 -6.05 -2.98 -7.47
C GLU A 96 -7.14 -3.75 -6.71
N THR A 97 -8.39 -3.56 -7.13
CA THR A 97 -9.58 -4.24 -6.58
C THR A 97 -10.38 -4.86 -7.71
N GLY A 98 -10.71 -6.14 -7.57
CA GLY A 98 -11.76 -6.78 -8.38
C GLY A 98 -13.15 -6.36 -7.92
N LYS A 99 -14.17 -6.82 -8.65
CA LYS A 99 -15.58 -6.54 -8.36
C LYS A 99 -16.01 -7.24 -7.08
N GLY A 100 -16.78 -6.54 -6.24
CA GLY A 100 -17.34 -7.11 -5.02
C GLY A 100 -16.28 -7.44 -3.96
N ALA A 101 -15.16 -6.73 -3.96
CA ALA A 101 -14.14 -6.88 -2.94
C ALA A 101 -14.68 -6.44 -1.58
N PHE A 102 -14.55 -7.31 -0.58
CA PHE A 102 -14.98 -7.06 0.79
C PHE A 102 -13.91 -7.53 1.78
N ILE A 103 -13.66 -6.74 2.82
CA ILE A 103 -12.76 -7.11 3.90
C ILE A 103 -13.47 -6.85 5.23
N GLU A 104 -13.58 -7.87 6.08
CA GLU A 104 -14.20 -7.69 7.39
C GLU A 104 -13.40 -6.68 8.24
N PRO A 105 -14.03 -5.60 8.75
CA PRO A 105 -13.36 -4.66 9.64
C PRO A 105 -13.10 -5.28 11.03
N PRO A 106 -12.05 -4.85 11.76
CA PRO A 106 -11.14 -3.78 11.40
C PRO A 106 -10.03 -4.25 10.43
N PHE A 107 -9.82 -3.46 9.38
CA PHE A 107 -8.77 -3.67 8.38
C PHE A 107 -7.58 -2.74 8.64
N MET A 108 -6.35 -3.29 8.66
CA MET A 108 -5.11 -2.55 8.92
C MET A 108 -4.00 -2.88 7.92
N VAL A 109 -3.41 -1.84 7.31
CA VAL A 109 -2.34 -1.89 6.30
C VAL A 109 -1.45 -0.65 6.39
N ASP A 110 -0.18 -0.78 6.04
CA ASP A 110 0.73 0.37 6.03
C ASP A 110 0.50 1.31 4.83
N TYR A 111 0.38 0.75 3.63
CA TYR A 111 0.31 1.51 2.38
C TYR A 111 -0.99 1.31 1.59
N GLY A 112 -1.60 0.13 1.66
CA GLY A 112 -2.73 -0.27 0.81
C GLY A 112 -2.36 -0.49 -0.66
N CYS A 113 -1.69 0.46 -1.31
CA CYS A 113 -1.35 0.45 -2.74
C CYS A 113 -0.49 -0.74 -3.22
N ASN A 114 0.15 -1.49 -2.31
CA ASN A 114 0.93 -2.69 -2.64
C ASN A 114 0.07 -3.97 -2.64
N ILE A 115 -1.23 -3.86 -2.38
CA ILE A 115 -2.14 -4.99 -2.28
C ILE A 115 -3.04 -5.00 -3.51
N LYS A 116 -3.20 -6.19 -4.08
CA LYS A 116 -4.14 -6.50 -5.16
C LYS A 116 -5.07 -7.60 -4.68
N VAL A 117 -6.36 -7.41 -4.91
CA VAL A 117 -7.39 -8.45 -4.66
C VAL A 117 -8.18 -8.69 -5.94
N GLY A 118 -8.62 -9.94 -6.13
CA GLY A 118 -9.40 -10.35 -7.29
C GLY A 118 -10.89 -10.12 -7.13
N ASP A 119 -11.68 -10.59 -8.10
CA ASP A 119 -13.14 -10.56 -8.02
C ASP A 119 -13.65 -11.48 -6.89
N GLY A 120 -14.60 -10.99 -6.09
CA GLY A 120 -15.23 -11.74 -5.00
C GLY A 120 -14.29 -12.08 -3.82
N PHE A 121 -13.25 -11.29 -3.61
CA PHE A 121 -12.36 -11.40 -2.46
C PHE A 121 -13.05 -11.00 -1.15
#